data_AF-A0A1D6LNA7-F1
#
_entry.id   AF-A0A1D6LNA7-F1
#
_cell.length_a   1.000
_cell.length_b   1.000
_cell.length_c   1.000
_cell.angle_alpha   90.00
_cell.angle_beta   90.00
_cell.angle_gamma   90.00
#
_symmetry.space_group_name_H-M   'P 1'
#
loop_
_entity.id
_entity.type
_entity.pdbx_description
1 polymer ?
#
loop_
_entity_poly.entity_id
_entity_poly.type
_entity_poly.pdbx_seq_one_letter_code
_entity_poly.pdbx_strand_id
1 'polypeptide(L)'
;MLYCVVLPSKLIWNSCSFFRVKLGMGSALDTFCGQSYGARQYDMLGTHTQRAIIVLMFTGLPLAFVLAFTGQILIALGQNPEISFEAGLYAQWLIPGLFAYGLLQCLTRFLQAQNIVHILVACSGLTLLLHVMLCWLLVQSFGLGHKGAALATSVSYWFNVALLAVYVKFSEAGRRSWHGWSGEALKLKDAKVYLKLAIPSTFMTCSAWSIGHLRWWFS
;
A
#
# COMPACT_ATOMS: atom_id res chain seq x y z
N MET A 1 10.29 16.77 26.18
CA MET A 1 9.50 15.53 26.01
C MET A 1 8.19 15.73 25.23
N LEU A 2 7.43 16.82 25.40
CA LEU A 2 6.22 17.08 24.59
C LEU A 2 6.50 17.31 23.08
N TYR A 3 7.63 17.92 22.71
CA TYR A 3 7.98 18.15 21.31
C TYR A 3 8.22 16.86 20.49
N CYS A 4 8.62 15.76 21.14
CA CYS A 4 8.84 14.46 20.47
C CYS A 4 7.52 13.77 20.05
N VAL A 5 6.38 14.14 20.65
CA VAL A 5 5.08 13.50 20.39
C VAL A 5 4.26 14.29 19.37
N VAL A 6 4.46 15.61 19.25
CA VAL A 6 3.74 16.44 18.27
C VAL A 6 4.30 16.30 16.85
N LEU A 7 5.62 16.07 16.71
CA LEU A 7 6.28 15.81 15.42
C LEU A 7 5.67 14.66 14.60
N PRO A 8 5.44 13.45 15.18
CA PRO A 8 4.82 12.37 14.43
C PRO A 8 3.41 12.73 13.98
N SER A 9 2.64 13.52 14.73
CA SER A 9 1.25 13.82 14.35
C SER A 9 1.11 14.58 13.02
N LYS A 10 2.03 15.50 12.68
CA LYS A 10 2.01 16.24 11.40
C LYS A 10 2.70 15.51 10.26
N LEU A 11 3.69 14.64 10.54
CA LEU A 11 4.31 13.77 9.53
C LEU A 11 3.42 12.59 9.14
N ILE A 12 2.69 12.04 10.10
CA ILE A 12 1.71 10.97 9.89
C ILE A 12 0.62 11.44 8.91
N TRP A 13 0.31 12.74 8.83
CA TRP A 13 -0.65 13.25 7.85
C TRP A 13 -0.26 12.98 6.38
N ASN A 14 1.01 13.11 6.00
CA ASN A 14 1.45 12.90 4.61
C ASN A 14 1.74 11.42 4.31
N SER A 15 2.50 10.73 5.16
CA SER A 15 2.81 9.30 4.93
C SER A 15 1.56 8.42 5.00
N CYS A 16 0.61 8.73 5.89
CA CYS A 16 -0.63 7.98 6.00
C CYS A 16 -1.61 8.29 4.84
N SER A 17 -1.43 9.40 4.10
CA SER A 17 -2.26 9.71 2.93
C SER A 17 -1.92 8.83 1.71
N PHE A 18 -0.64 8.58 1.41
CA PHE A 18 -0.26 7.85 0.19
C PHE A 18 -0.55 6.36 0.23
N PHE A 19 -0.26 5.70 1.36
CA PHE A 19 -0.65 4.31 1.55
C PHE A 19 -2.18 4.16 1.56
N ARG A 20 -2.93 5.16 2.02
CA ARG A 20 -4.40 5.18 1.93
C ARG A 20 -4.91 5.34 0.51
N VAL A 21 -4.24 6.15 -0.30
CA VAL A 21 -4.57 6.20 -1.73
C VAL A 21 -4.43 4.81 -2.34
N LYS A 22 -3.34 4.09 -2.06
CA LYS A 22 -3.18 2.70 -2.52
C LYS A 22 -4.24 1.74 -1.97
N LEU A 23 -4.55 1.83 -0.68
CA LEU A 23 -5.59 1.03 -0.04
C LEU A 23 -6.97 1.26 -0.69
N GLY A 24 -7.37 2.53 -0.82
CA GLY A 24 -8.66 2.88 -1.40
C GLY A 24 -8.75 2.63 -2.90
N MET A 25 -7.64 2.76 -3.64
CA MET A 25 -7.62 2.36 -5.04
C MET A 25 -7.69 0.84 -5.18
N GLY A 26 -7.02 0.10 -4.29
CA GLY A 26 -7.03 -1.36 -4.27
C GLY A 26 -8.38 -1.94 -3.84
N SER A 27 -9.16 -1.24 -3.02
CA SER A 27 -10.46 -1.74 -2.56
C SER A 27 -11.51 -1.84 -3.67
N ALA A 28 -11.32 -1.17 -4.81
CA ALA A 28 -12.13 -1.40 -6.01
C ALA A 28 -12.09 -2.88 -6.45
N LEU A 29 -11.00 -3.60 -6.17
CA LEU A 29 -10.90 -5.04 -6.44
C LEU A 29 -11.88 -5.88 -5.62
N ASP A 30 -12.37 -5.42 -4.47
CA ASP A 30 -13.40 -6.16 -3.73
C ASP A 30 -14.64 -6.35 -4.59
N THR A 31 -15.02 -5.31 -5.33
CA THR A 31 -16.15 -5.36 -6.26
C THR A 31 -15.81 -6.16 -7.50
N PHE A 32 -14.73 -5.83 -8.22
CA PHE A 32 -14.39 -6.50 -9.49
C PHE A 32 -14.08 -7.99 -9.30
N CYS A 33 -13.23 -8.33 -8.33
CA CYS A 33 -12.90 -9.73 -8.05
C CYS A 33 -14.09 -10.46 -7.41
N GLY A 34 -14.82 -9.82 -6.51
CA GLY A 34 -16.01 -10.41 -5.88
C GLY A 34 -17.10 -10.76 -6.90
N GLN A 35 -17.42 -9.84 -7.82
CA GLN A 35 -18.38 -10.07 -8.89
C GLN A 35 -17.91 -11.17 -9.85
N SER A 36 -16.64 -11.13 -10.28
CA SER A 36 -16.09 -12.14 -11.19
C SER A 36 -16.06 -13.52 -10.55
N TYR A 37 -15.66 -13.61 -9.28
CA TYR A 37 -15.65 -14.89 -8.54
C TYR A 37 -17.07 -15.44 -8.35
N GLY A 38 -18.02 -14.59 -7.94
CA GLY A 38 -19.42 -14.97 -7.76
C GLY A 38 -20.09 -15.43 -9.06
N ALA A 39 -19.75 -14.79 -10.18
CA ALA A 39 -20.18 -15.19 -11.53
C ALA A 39 -19.39 -16.37 -12.12
N ARG A 40 -18.46 -16.97 -11.37
CA ARG A 40 -17.57 -18.07 -11.80
C ARG A 40 -16.66 -17.73 -13.00
N GLN A 41 -16.40 -16.45 -13.22
CA GLN A 41 -15.49 -15.95 -14.27
C GLN A 41 -14.07 -15.79 -13.72
N TYR A 42 -13.41 -16.91 -13.44
CA TYR A 42 -12.09 -16.91 -12.78
C TYR A 42 -10.98 -16.26 -13.61
N ASP A 43 -11.05 -16.34 -14.95
CA ASP A 43 -10.11 -15.66 -15.84
C ASP A 43 -10.20 -14.13 -15.75
N MET A 44 -11.43 -13.62 -15.62
CA MET A 44 -11.68 -12.19 -15.48
C MET A 44 -11.17 -11.67 -14.14
N LEU A 45 -11.27 -12.48 -13.08
CA LEU A 45 -10.71 -12.16 -11.76
C LEU A 45 -9.21 -11.85 -11.86
N GLY A 46 -8.42 -12.73 -12.49
CA GLY A 46 -6.99 -12.48 -12.71
C GLY A 46 -6.72 -11.25 -13.57
N THR A 47 -7.50 -11.07 -14.64
CA THR A 47 -7.39 -9.90 -15.53
C THR A 47 -7.66 -8.58 -14.79
N HIS A 48 -8.66 -8.55 -13.91
CA HIS A 48 -8.95 -7.39 -13.06
C HIS A 48 -7.81 -7.08 -12.08
N THR A 49 -7.24 -8.11 -11.46
CA THR A 49 -6.08 -7.93 -10.56
C THR A 49 -4.85 -7.42 -11.32
N GLN A 50 -4.55 -7.95 -12.52
CA GLN A 50 -3.46 -7.45 -13.36
C GLN A 50 -3.65 -5.97 -13.72
N ARG A 51 -4.86 -5.60 -14.11
CA ARG A 51 -5.21 -4.22 -14.42
C ARG A 51 -5.02 -3.31 -13.21
N ALA A 52 -5.48 -3.75 -12.04
CA ALA A 52 -5.27 -3.00 -10.80
C ALA A 52 -3.79 -2.87 -10.46
N ILE A 53 -2.98 -3.91 -10.63
CA ILE A 53 -1.52 -3.83 -10.47
C ILE A 53 -0.96 -2.72 -11.38
N ILE A 54 -1.29 -2.73 -12.67
CA ILE A 54 -0.81 -1.71 -13.62
C ILE A 54 -1.23 -0.31 -13.16
N VAL A 55 -2.52 -0.10 -12.85
CA VAL A 55 -3.06 1.18 -12.40
C VAL A 55 -2.37 1.64 -11.11
N LEU A 56 -2.21 0.77 -10.12
CA LEU A 56 -1.56 1.09 -8.85
C LEU A 56 -0.06 1.32 -9.03
N MET A 57 0.64 0.69 -9.98
CA MET A 57 2.03 1.02 -10.25
C MET A 57 2.14 2.41 -10.90
N PHE A 58 1.29 2.72 -11.88
CA PHE A 58 1.29 4.04 -12.52
C PHE A 58 0.90 5.17 -11.56
N THR A 59 -0.12 4.99 -10.72
CA THR A 59 -0.42 5.99 -9.68
C THR A 59 0.66 6.05 -8.61
N GLY A 60 1.56 5.07 -8.54
CA GLY A 60 2.72 5.11 -7.64
C GLY A 60 3.71 6.19 -8.03
N LEU A 61 3.85 6.49 -9.31
CA LEU A 61 4.80 7.48 -9.83
C LEU A 61 4.54 8.91 -9.33
N PRO A 62 3.33 9.50 -9.50
CA PRO A 62 3.07 10.85 -8.99
C PRO A 62 3.13 10.89 -7.46
N LEU A 63 2.70 9.83 -6.76
CA LEU A 63 2.80 9.77 -5.30
C LEU A 63 4.24 9.68 -4.82
N ALA A 64 5.10 8.90 -5.50
CA ALA A 64 6.52 8.82 -5.22
C ALA A 64 7.22 10.17 -5.46
N PHE A 65 6.82 10.90 -6.51
CA PHE A 65 7.29 12.25 -6.75
C PHE A 65 6.94 13.16 -5.58
N VAL A 66 5.68 13.20 -5.13
CA VAL A 66 5.28 14.01 -3.96
C VAL A 66 6.06 13.58 -2.71
N LEU A 67 6.23 12.27 -2.47
CA LEU A 67 7.04 11.75 -1.37
C LEU A 67 8.49 12.26 -1.42
N ALA A 68 9.11 12.29 -2.60
CA ALA A 68 10.49 12.74 -2.78
C ALA A 68 10.68 14.22 -2.39
N PHE A 69 9.66 15.05 -2.59
CA PHE A 69 9.68 16.48 -2.26
C PHE A 69 9.02 16.83 -0.92
N THR A 70 8.64 15.83 -0.10
CA THR A 70 7.93 16.05 1.16
C THR A 70 8.60 17.08 2.07
N GLY A 71 9.94 17.04 2.20
CA GLY A 71 10.65 17.99 3.06
C GLY A 71 10.53 19.45 2.58
N GLN A 72 10.63 19.68 1.26
CA GLN A 72 10.46 21.01 0.68
C GLN A 72 9.01 21.50 0.79
N ILE A 73 8.05 20.61 0.58
CA ILE A 73 6.62 20.91 0.73
C ILE A 73 6.34 21.33 2.18
N LEU A 74 6.88 20.63 3.17
CA LEU A 74 6.69 20.98 4.58
C LEU A 74 7.30 22.35 4.94
N ILE A 75 8.50 22.65 4.43
CA ILE A 75 9.13 23.98 4.60
C ILE A 75 8.25 25.06 3.97
N ALA A 76 7.74 24.85 2.76
CA ALA A 76 6.86 25.79 2.08
C ALA A 76 5.54 26.02 2.83
N LEU A 77 5.07 25.02 3.59
CA LEU A 77 3.92 25.12 4.49
C LEU A 77 4.25 25.73 5.86
N GLY A 78 5.45 26.31 6.02
CA GLY A 78 5.89 26.98 7.24
C GLY A 78 6.24 26.03 8.39
N GLN A 79 6.50 24.75 8.12
CA GLN A 79 7.02 23.84 9.15
C GLN A 79 8.49 24.15 9.46
N ASN A 80 8.93 23.77 10.66
CA ASN A 80 10.32 23.91 11.07
C ASN A 80 11.25 23.17 10.06
N PRO A 81 12.34 23.82 9.59
CA PRO A 81 13.23 23.24 8.60
C PRO A 81 13.90 21.91 9.00
N GLU A 82 14.32 21.77 10.26
CA GLU A 82 14.95 20.55 10.77
C GLU A 82 13.96 19.37 10.78
N ILE A 83 12.75 19.62 11.30
CA ILE A 83 11.66 18.63 11.30
C ILE A 83 11.33 18.21 9.87
N SER A 84 11.23 19.19 8.97
CA SER A 84 10.86 18.96 7.57
C SER A 84 11.93 18.18 6.81
N PHE A 85 13.21 18.41 7.13
CA PHE A 85 14.32 17.66 6.55
C PHE A 85 14.28 16.18 6.93
N GLU A 86 14.16 15.87 8.23
CA GLU A 86 14.07 14.48 8.69
C GLU A 86 12.80 13.77 8.16
N ALA A 87 11.69 14.52 8.05
CA ALA A 87 10.47 14.04 7.41
C ALA A 87 10.64 13.69 5.93
N GLY A 88 11.35 14.56 5.20
CA GLY A 88 11.68 14.32 3.80
C GLY A 88 12.53 13.07 3.61
N LEU A 89 13.54 12.88 4.45
CA LEU A 89 14.36 11.66 4.45
C LEU A 89 13.49 10.42 4.73
N TYR A 90 12.70 10.43 5.80
CA TYR A 90 11.80 9.31 6.11
C TYR A 90 10.87 8.97 4.92
N ALA A 91 10.25 10.00 4.30
CA ALA A 91 9.36 9.84 3.17
C ALA A 91 10.06 9.24 1.93
N GLN A 92 11.28 9.69 1.63
CA GLN A 92 12.08 9.15 0.52
C GLN A 92 12.41 7.67 0.72
N TRP A 93 12.78 7.27 1.94
CA TRP A 93 13.08 5.87 2.27
C TRP A 93 11.84 4.96 2.25
N LEU A 94 10.63 5.52 2.32
CA LEU A 94 9.37 4.79 2.16
C LEU A 94 8.93 4.59 0.71
N ILE A 95 9.54 5.28 -0.26
CA ILE A 95 9.14 5.19 -1.68
C ILE A 95 9.13 3.73 -2.19
N PRO A 96 10.13 2.88 -1.92
CA PRO A 96 10.07 1.47 -2.33
C PRO A 96 8.89 0.71 -1.71
N GLY A 97 8.58 1.01 -0.44
CA GLY A 97 7.45 0.43 0.28
C GLY A 97 6.09 0.83 -0.30
N LEU A 98 5.98 2.02 -0.91
CA LEU A 98 4.74 2.46 -1.57
C LEU A 98 4.33 1.53 -2.71
N PHE A 99 5.29 1.13 -3.55
CA PHE A 99 5.04 0.22 -4.67
C PHE A 99 4.75 -1.19 -4.20
N ALA A 100 5.52 -1.68 -3.22
CA ALA A 100 5.27 -2.96 -2.57
C ALA A 100 3.85 -3.03 -2.00
N TYR A 101 3.42 -1.98 -1.29
CA TYR A 101 2.09 -1.93 -0.72
C TYR A 101 1.00 -1.91 -1.79
N GLY A 102 1.21 -1.23 -2.93
CA GLY A 102 0.29 -1.29 -4.06
C GLY A 102 0.08 -2.71 -4.59
N LEU A 103 1.18 -3.45 -4.79
CA LEU A 103 1.13 -4.87 -5.18
C LEU A 103 0.46 -5.73 -4.10
N LEU A 104 0.78 -5.48 -2.83
CA LEU A 104 0.23 -6.20 -1.70
C LEU A 104 -1.30 -6.06 -1.65
N GLN A 105 -1.84 -4.85 -1.88
CA GLN A 105 -3.28 -4.64 -1.95
C GLN A 105 -3.92 -5.47 -3.05
N CYS A 106 -3.32 -5.51 -4.24
CA CYS A 106 -3.85 -6.31 -5.34
C CYS A 106 -3.88 -7.82 -5.03
N LEU A 107 -2.78 -8.37 -4.54
CA LEU A 107 -2.68 -9.80 -4.19
C LEU A 107 -3.58 -10.17 -3.02
N THR A 108 -3.70 -9.30 -2.03
CA THR A 108 -4.59 -9.49 -0.88
C THR A 108 -6.03 -9.63 -1.35
N ARG A 109 -6.51 -8.70 -2.19
CA ARG A 109 -7.91 -8.74 -2.66
C ARG A 109 -8.18 -9.87 -3.65
N PHE A 110 -7.19 -10.26 -4.43
CA PHE A 110 -7.26 -11.45 -5.29
C PHE A 110 -7.52 -12.73 -4.48
N LEU A 111 -6.78 -12.95 -3.38
CA LEU A 111 -6.96 -14.12 -2.53
C LEU A 111 -8.21 -14.00 -1.62
N GLN A 112 -8.49 -12.79 -1.13
CA GLN A 112 -9.66 -12.53 -0.28
C GLN A 112 -10.97 -12.76 -1.04
N ALA A 113 -11.07 -12.36 -2.31
CA ALA A 113 -12.25 -12.62 -3.14
C ALA A 113 -12.53 -14.12 -3.35
N GLN A 114 -11.50 -14.96 -3.25
CA GLN A 114 -11.58 -16.42 -3.35
C GLN A 114 -11.79 -17.10 -1.98
N ASN A 115 -11.95 -16.32 -0.91
CA ASN A 115 -12.06 -16.78 0.48
C ASN A 115 -10.80 -17.53 0.98
N ILE A 116 -9.61 -17.16 0.48
CA ILE A 116 -8.32 -17.75 0.89
C ILE A 116 -7.65 -16.84 1.93
N VAL A 117 -8.38 -16.56 3.01
CA VAL A 117 -7.95 -15.58 4.03
C VAL A 117 -6.94 -16.15 5.02
N HIS A 118 -6.93 -17.47 5.23
CA HIS A 118 -6.00 -18.13 6.16
C HIS A 118 -4.53 -17.95 5.71
N ILE A 119 -4.26 -17.98 4.40
CA ILE A 119 -2.93 -17.72 3.84
C ILE A 119 -2.52 -16.26 4.05
N LEU A 120 -3.45 -15.32 3.86
CA LEU A 120 -3.21 -13.89 4.10
C LEU A 120 -2.78 -13.65 5.55
N VAL A 121 -3.46 -14.29 6.50
CA VAL A 121 -3.13 -14.21 7.93
C VAL A 121 -1.76 -14.83 8.21
N ALA A 122 -1.48 -16.03 7.68
CA ALA A 122 -0.20 -16.69 7.88
C ALA A 122 0.99 -15.88 7.33
N CYS A 123 0.89 -15.37 6.09
CA CYS A 123 1.93 -14.53 5.48
C CYS A 123 2.10 -13.20 6.22
N SER A 124 1.01 -12.60 6.70
CA SER A 124 1.07 -11.37 7.49
C SER A 124 1.72 -11.60 8.86
N GLY A 125 1.43 -12.74 9.52
CA GLY A 125 2.07 -13.14 10.76
C GLY A 125 3.58 -13.33 10.59
N LEU A 126 4.01 -14.05 9.54
CA LEU A 126 5.43 -14.22 9.24
C LEU A 126 6.11 -12.88 8.91
N THR A 127 5.42 -12.02 8.15
CA THR A 127 5.90 -10.67 7.83
C THR A 127 6.06 -9.82 9.10
N LEU A 128 5.15 -9.93 10.06
CA LEU A 128 5.22 -9.21 11.33
C LEU A 128 6.44 -9.63 12.15
N LEU A 129 6.71 -10.94 12.23
CA LEU A 129 7.91 -11.45 12.91
C LEU A 129 9.19 -10.91 12.27
N LEU A 130 9.27 -10.97 10.93
CA LEU A 130 10.36 -10.37 10.19
C LEU A 130 10.46 -8.86 10.44
N HIS A 131 9.34 -8.14 10.45
CA HIS A 131 9.31 -6.70 10.66
C HIS A 131 9.86 -6.30 12.02
N VAL A 132 9.46 -6.99 13.09
CA VAL A 132 9.98 -6.75 14.45
C VAL A 132 11.49 -6.97 14.49
N MET A 133 11.97 -8.06 13.89
CA MET A 133 13.40 -8.36 13.79
C MET A 133 14.17 -7.29 13.01
N LEU A 134 13.65 -6.86 11.85
CA LEU A 134 14.24 -5.81 11.02
C LEU A 134 14.26 -4.46 11.72
N CYS A 135 13.17 -4.09 12.39
CA CYS A 135 13.12 -2.86 13.18
C CYS A 135 14.16 -2.87 14.30
N TRP A 136 14.30 -3.99 15.03
CA TRP A 136 15.33 -4.10 16.06
C TRP A 136 16.74 -3.95 15.46
N LEU A 137 17.04 -4.70 14.39
CA LEU A 137 18.36 -4.69 13.74
C LEU A 137 18.70 -3.32 13.12
N LEU A 138 17.80 -2.75 12.31
CA LEU A 138 18.04 -1.52 11.55
C LEU A 138 18.00 -0.28 12.44
N VAL A 139 17.08 -0.22 13.41
CA VAL A 139 16.93 0.96 14.26
C VAL A 139 17.95 0.95 15.40
N GLN A 140 18.12 -0.19 16.09
CA GLN A 140 18.99 -0.26 17.26
C GLN A 140 20.41 -0.69 16.93
N SER A 141 20.60 -1.83 16.23
CA SER A 141 21.94 -2.38 16.01
C SER A 141 22.77 -1.57 15.02
N PHE A 142 22.15 -1.15 13.91
CA PHE A 142 22.82 -0.35 12.87
C PHE A 142 22.67 1.17 13.05
N GLY A 143 21.90 1.62 14.04
CA GLY A 143 21.76 3.05 14.36
C GLY A 143 21.13 3.91 13.26
N LEU A 144 20.36 3.35 12.32
CA LEU A 144 19.72 4.13 11.24
C LEU A 144 18.51 4.96 11.71
N GLY A 145 18.10 4.84 12.98
CA GLY A 145 16.99 5.61 13.54
C GLY A 145 15.69 5.45 12.74
N HIS A 146 14.99 6.55 12.47
CA HIS A 146 13.73 6.54 11.73
C HIS A 146 13.88 6.09 10.26
N LYS A 147 15.05 6.30 9.62
CA LYS A 147 15.33 5.79 8.27
C LYS A 147 15.34 4.27 8.26
N GLY A 148 15.89 3.67 9.33
CA GLY A 148 15.86 2.23 9.57
C GLY A 148 14.43 1.70 9.68
N ALA A 149 13.53 2.43 10.34
CA ALA A 149 12.11 2.06 10.41
C ALA A 149 11.43 2.12 9.03
N ALA A 150 11.66 3.17 8.23
CA ALA A 150 11.14 3.26 6.86
C ALA A 150 11.62 2.10 5.96
N LEU A 151 12.91 1.77 6.07
CA LEU A 151 13.49 0.65 5.34
C LEU A 151 12.90 -0.69 5.79
N ALA A 152 12.80 -0.91 7.11
CA ALA A 152 12.19 -2.11 7.68
C ALA A 152 10.77 -2.31 7.15
N THR A 153 9.95 -1.25 7.14
CA THR A 153 8.59 -1.29 6.57
C THR A 153 8.60 -1.67 5.09
N SER A 154 9.46 -1.05 4.29
CA SER A 154 9.55 -1.32 2.86
C SER A 154 9.96 -2.76 2.57
N VAL A 155 10.97 -3.27 3.28
CA VAL A 155 11.44 -4.67 3.14
C VAL A 155 10.35 -5.64 3.57
N SER A 156 9.65 -5.38 4.67
CA SER A 156 8.54 -6.22 5.14
C SER A 156 7.40 -6.30 4.13
N TYR A 157 7.03 -5.19 3.47
CA TYR A 157 6.02 -5.23 2.42
C TYR A 157 6.47 -6.03 1.20
N TRP A 158 7.72 -5.85 0.74
CA TRP A 158 8.24 -6.65 -0.37
C TRP A 158 8.31 -8.14 -0.04
N PHE A 159 8.69 -8.48 1.19
CA PHE A 159 8.67 -9.85 1.67
C PHE A 159 7.26 -10.44 1.66
N ASN A 160 6.25 -9.70 2.13
CA ASN A 160 4.87 -10.17 2.09
C ASN A 160 4.35 -10.35 0.65
N VAL A 161 4.66 -9.39 -0.24
CA VAL A 161 4.38 -9.51 -1.68
C VAL A 161 5.01 -10.77 -2.25
N ALA A 162 6.28 -11.07 -1.91
CA ALA A 162 6.96 -12.25 -2.39
C ALA A 162 6.27 -13.54 -1.91
N LEU A 163 5.91 -13.62 -0.62
CA LEU A 163 5.17 -14.78 -0.08
C LEU A 163 3.84 -14.99 -0.81
N LEU A 164 3.04 -13.94 -0.98
CA LEU A 164 1.75 -14.04 -1.65
C LEU A 164 1.91 -14.35 -3.14
N ALA A 165 2.90 -13.75 -3.82
CA ALA A 165 3.17 -14.03 -5.22
C ALA A 165 3.61 -15.48 -5.44
N VAL A 166 4.46 -16.02 -4.56
CA VAL A 166 4.84 -17.45 -4.55
C VAL A 166 3.59 -18.31 -4.36
N TYR A 167 2.74 -18.00 -3.38
CA TYR A 167 1.50 -18.74 -3.17
C TYR A 167 0.58 -18.70 -4.40
N VAL A 168 0.33 -17.53 -4.99
CA VAL A 168 -0.48 -17.40 -6.20
C VAL A 168 0.14 -18.19 -7.36
N LYS A 169 1.46 -18.20 -7.51
CA LYS A 169 2.12 -18.93 -8.60
C LYS A 169 1.98 -20.46 -8.49
N PHE A 170 2.02 -21.02 -7.29
CA PHE A 170 2.06 -22.48 -7.08
C PHE A 170 0.74 -23.10 -6.60
N SER A 171 -0.20 -22.29 -6.09
CA SER A 171 -1.49 -22.79 -5.61
C SER A 171 -2.44 -23.19 -6.75
N GLU A 172 -3.39 -24.07 -6.44
CA GLU A 172 -4.47 -24.43 -7.37
C GLU A 172 -5.39 -23.24 -7.67
N ALA A 173 -5.64 -22.39 -6.66
CA ALA A 173 -6.42 -21.17 -6.82
C ALA A 173 -5.80 -20.23 -7.87
N GLY A 174 -4.49 -20.02 -7.81
CA GLY A 174 -3.78 -19.23 -8.80
C GLY A 174 -3.75 -19.90 -10.17
N ARG A 175 -3.57 -21.22 -10.26
CA ARG A 175 -3.67 -21.96 -11.54
C ARG A 175 -5.04 -21.78 -12.22
N ARG A 176 -6.12 -21.66 -11.44
CA ARG A 176 -7.49 -21.49 -11.97
C ARG A 176 -7.81 -20.06 -12.42
N SER A 177 -7.18 -19.07 -11.80
CA SER A 177 -7.57 -17.65 -11.95
C SER A 177 -6.47 -16.75 -12.49
N TRP A 178 -5.25 -17.27 -12.68
CA TRP A 178 -4.10 -16.53 -13.18
C TRP A 178 -3.33 -17.33 -14.22
N HIS A 179 -3.69 -17.13 -15.49
CA HIS A 179 -3.09 -17.79 -16.65
C HIS A 179 -1.90 -17.02 -17.27
N GLY A 180 -1.32 -16.07 -16.52
CA GLY A 180 -0.27 -15.18 -17.01
C GLY A 180 -0.81 -13.80 -17.44
N TRP A 181 0.10 -12.91 -17.84
CA TRP A 181 -0.26 -11.53 -18.19
C TRP A 181 -1.10 -11.48 -19.48
N SER A 182 -2.27 -10.86 -19.38
CA SER A 182 -3.19 -10.67 -20.50
C SER A 182 -3.13 -9.23 -21.04
N GLY A 183 -3.14 -9.09 -22.37
CA GLY A 183 -3.29 -7.79 -23.03
C GLY A 183 -4.61 -7.08 -22.69
N GLU A 184 -5.63 -7.83 -22.26
CA GLU A 184 -6.90 -7.29 -21.76
C GLU A 184 -6.71 -6.41 -20.51
N ALA A 185 -5.68 -6.67 -19.71
CA ALA A 185 -5.37 -5.86 -18.54
C ALA A 185 -4.87 -4.45 -18.91
N LEU A 186 -4.30 -4.28 -20.11
CA LEU A 186 -3.73 -3.02 -20.61
C LEU A 186 -4.76 -2.14 -21.33
N LYS A 187 -5.98 -2.63 -21.60
CA LYS A 187 -7.01 -1.87 -22.31
C LYS A 187 -7.42 -0.63 -21.51
N LEU A 188 -7.20 0.54 -22.11
CA LEU A 188 -7.49 1.84 -21.49
C LEU A 188 -8.97 1.99 -21.13
N LYS A 189 -9.89 1.43 -21.94
CA LYS A 189 -11.34 1.48 -21.68
C LYS A 189 -11.68 0.85 -20.32
N ASP A 190 -11.11 -0.32 -20.04
CA ASP A 190 -11.39 -1.04 -18.81
C ASP A 190 -10.62 -0.46 -17.61
N ALA A 191 -9.45 0.13 -17.84
CA ALA A 191 -8.74 0.91 -16.82
C ALA A 191 -9.59 2.12 -16.36
N LYS A 192 -10.29 2.80 -17.28
CA LYS A 192 -11.23 3.87 -16.92
C LYS A 192 -12.39 3.36 -16.07
N VAL A 193 -12.94 2.19 -16.39
CA VAL A 193 -14.00 1.55 -15.59
C VAL A 193 -13.49 1.22 -14.19
N TYR A 194 -12.28 0.69 -14.05
CA TYR A 194 -11.64 0.48 -12.75
C TYR A 194 -11.48 1.79 -11.97
N LEU A 195 -10.95 2.83 -12.61
CA LEU A 195 -10.74 4.15 -12.00
C LEU A 195 -12.04 4.82 -11.54
N LYS A 196 -13.15 4.61 -12.27
CA LYS A 196 -14.47 5.14 -11.90
C LYS A 196 -14.94 4.62 -10.54
N LEU A 197 -14.52 3.43 -10.14
CA LEU A 197 -14.78 2.87 -8.81
C LEU A 197 -13.65 3.19 -7.81
N ALA A 198 -12.39 3.12 -8.25
CA ALA A 198 -11.24 3.36 -7.40
C ALA A 198 -11.17 4.79 -6.85
N ILE A 199 -11.52 5.81 -7.63
CA ILE A 199 -11.44 7.21 -7.21
C ILE A 199 -12.41 7.52 -6.05
N PRO A 200 -13.72 7.20 -6.13
CA PRO A 200 -14.63 7.34 -4.99
C PRO A 200 -14.19 6.54 -3.75
N SER A 201 -13.73 5.30 -3.94
CA SER A 201 -13.24 4.44 -2.84
C SER A 201 -12.01 5.02 -2.15
N THR A 202 -11.09 5.61 -2.92
CA THR A 202 -9.96 6.39 -2.39
C THR A 202 -10.45 7.58 -1.58
N PHE A 203 -11.35 8.40 -2.13
CA PHE A 203 -11.87 9.56 -1.43
C PHE A 203 -12.51 9.15 -0.09
N MET A 204 -13.37 8.14 -0.10
CA MET A 204 -14.01 7.62 1.11
C MET A 204 -13.00 7.13 2.15
N THR A 205 -11.99 6.38 1.72
CA THR A 205 -10.94 5.84 2.62
C THR A 205 -10.09 6.94 3.24
N CYS A 206 -9.75 7.97 2.45
CA CYS A 206 -9.02 9.14 2.92
C CYS A 206 -9.86 9.98 3.88
N SER A 207 -11.11 10.30 3.52
CA SER A 207 -12.02 11.10 4.36
C SER A 207 -12.30 10.42 5.70
N ALA A 208 -12.58 9.11 5.70
CA ALA A 208 -12.86 8.36 6.93
C ALA A 208 -11.68 8.43 7.92
N TRP A 209 -10.45 8.38 7.40
CA TRP A 209 -9.26 8.54 8.24
C TRP A 209 -9.11 9.95 8.80
N SER A 210 -9.26 10.97 7.95
CA SER A 210 -9.15 12.36 8.38
C SER A 210 -10.15 12.68 9.50
N ILE A 211 -11.40 12.20 9.37
CA ILE A 211 -12.44 12.36 10.40
C ILE A 211 -12.07 11.61 11.68
N GLY A 212 -11.61 10.35 11.57
CA GLY A 212 -11.18 9.56 12.72
C GLY A 212 -10.06 10.25 13.50
N HIS A 213 -9.07 10.79 12.81
CA HIS A 213 -7.94 11.50 13.42
C HIS A 213 -8.37 12.80 14.10
N LEU A 214 -9.30 13.57 13.50
CA LEU A 214 -9.86 14.76 14.14
C LEU A 214 -10.55 14.41 15.46
N ARG A 215 -11.32 13.31 15.48
CA ARG A 215 -12.02 12.87 16.69
C ARG A 215 -11.08 12.54 17.85
N TRP A 216 -9.93 11.91 17.57
CA TRP A 216 -8.89 11.65 18.55
C TRP A 216 -8.22 12.91 19.11
N TRP A 217 -8.17 14.00 18.34
CA TRP A 217 -7.59 15.27 18.81
C TRP A 217 -8.53 16.06 19.73
N PHE A 218 -9.84 15.79 19.66
CA PHE A 218 -10.86 16.48 20.43
C PHE A 218 -11.47 15.62 21.56
N SER A 219 -10.90 14.44 21.85
CA SER A 219 -11.24 13.59 23.00
C SER A 219 -10.10 13.56 23.99
#